data_AF-A0A7X7QLZ9-F1
#
_entry.id   AF-A0A7X7QLZ9-F1
#
_cell.length_a   1.000
_cell.length_b   1.000
_cell.length_c   1.000
_cell.angle_alpha   90.00
_cell.angle_beta   90.00
_cell.angle_gamma   90.00
#
_symmetry.space_group_name_H-M   'P 1'
#
loop_
_entity.id
_entity.type
_entity.pdbx_description
1 polymer ?
#
loop_
_entity_poly.entity_id
_entity_poly.type
_entity_poly.pdbx_seq_one_letter_code
_entity_poly.pdbx_strand_id
1 'polypeptide(L)'
;MTLLLDYRLVHWEAVPQWSDDPNDGGFGWSDQHIVKIGVEWRATDRLTWRGGLSHGNSPIDESAVFANGLFPAIMETHAALGVSYQVSACLDLHATVTHAFHESLTDDGSQLGGMGRGTSISMHQSTVNLGLGWRF
;
A
#
# COMPACT_ATOMS: atom_id res chain seq x y z
N MET A 1 10.98 8.05 -22.58
CA MET A 1 11.10 7.31 -21.32
C MET A 1 11.08 8.34 -20.21
N THR A 2 10.23 8.18 -19.22
CA THR A 2 10.10 9.10 -18.08
C THR A 2 10.32 8.31 -16.79
N LEU A 3 11.14 8.85 -15.88
CA LEU A 3 11.37 8.29 -14.56
C LEU A 3 10.59 9.10 -13.53
N LEU A 4 10.04 8.41 -12.54
CA LEU A 4 9.26 9.00 -11.46
C LEU A 4 9.85 8.58 -10.11
N LEU A 5 9.90 9.52 -9.18
CA LEU A 5 10.27 9.32 -7.78
C LEU A 5 9.27 10.09 -6.92
N ASP A 6 8.72 9.43 -5.91
CA ASP A 6 7.78 10.01 -4.95
C ASP A 6 8.16 9.59 -3.54
N TYR A 7 8.02 10.52 -2.59
CA TYR A 7 8.11 10.24 -1.17
C TYR A 7 6.84 10.75 -0.49
N ARG A 8 6.26 9.92 0.37
CA ARG A 8 5.03 10.23 1.11
C ARG A 8 5.23 9.91 2.58
N LEU A 9 4.93 10.89 3.43
CA LEU A 9 4.72 10.71 4.86
C LEU A 9 3.22 10.60 5.13
N VAL A 10 2.81 9.63 5.94
CA VAL A 10 1.46 9.55 6.51
C VAL A 10 1.58 9.72 8.02
N HIS A 11 1.03 10.82 8.54
CA HIS A 11 1.19 11.26 9.93
C HIS A 11 0.04 10.67 10.78
N TRP A 12 0.14 9.37 11.09
CA TRP A 12 -0.84 8.65 11.90
C TRP A 12 -0.80 9.10 13.36
N GLU A 13 0.40 9.46 13.84
CA GLU A 13 0.64 9.95 15.20
C GLU A 13 -0.11 11.25 15.54
N ALA A 14 -0.57 11.98 14.51
CA ALA A 14 -1.38 13.18 14.70
C ALA A 14 -2.83 12.90 15.13
N VAL A 15 -3.29 11.63 15.09
CA VAL A 15 -4.67 11.26 15.36
C VAL A 15 -4.72 10.25 16.52
N PRO A 16 -5.11 10.68 17.73
CA PRO A 16 -5.04 9.85 18.94
C PRO A 16 -5.69 8.47 18.81
N GLN A 17 -6.84 8.38 18.13
CA GLN A 17 -7.52 7.09 17.91
C GLN A 17 -6.61 6.06 17.21
N TRP A 18 -5.74 6.48 16.29
CA TRP A 18 -4.82 5.60 15.58
C TRP A 18 -3.54 5.37 16.37
N SER A 19 -3.02 6.39 17.05
CA SER A 19 -1.68 6.38 17.64
C SER A 19 -1.60 5.98 19.12
N ASP A 20 -2.68 6.18 19.88
CA ASP A 20 -2.68 5.90 21.32
C ASP A 20 -2.34 4.43 21.58
N ASP A 21 -1.73 4.17 22.73
CA ASP A 21 -1.27 2.84 23.12
C ASP A 21 -2.46 1.85 23.17
N PRO A 22 -2.29 0.59 22.74
CA PRO A 22 -3.35 -0.41 22.82
C PRO A 22 -3.95 -0.58 24.23
N ASN A 23 -3.18 -0.37 25.30
CA ASN A 23 -3.69 -0.40 26.68
C ASN A 23 -4.70 0.71 26.97
N ASP A 24 -4.61 1.84 26.27
CA ASP A 24 -5.50 2.98 26.39
C ASP A 24 -6.66 2.93 25.36
N GLY A 25 -6.76 1.85 24.59
CA GLY A 25 -7.80 1.62 23.59
C GLY A 25 -7.50 2.21 22.20
N GLY A 26 -6.26 2.64 21.95
CA GLY A 26 -5.79 3.03 20.63
C GLY A 26 -5.30 1.84 19.79
N PHE A 27 -4.86 2.13 18.57
CA PHE A 27 -4.33 1.12 17.65
C PHE A 27 -2.80 1.01 17.65
N GLY A 28 -2.08 1.89 18.35
CA GLY A 28 -0.62 1.89 18.41
C GLY A 28 0.08 2.15 17.07
N TRP A 29 -0.56 2.88 16.15
CA TRP A 29 0.02 3.13 14.83
C TRP A 29 1.12 4.20 14.90
N SER A 30 2.24 3.88 14.26
CA SER A 30 3.33 4.81 13.99
C SER A 30 3.21 5.43 12.60
N ASP A 31 3.93 6.53 12.40
CA ASP A 31 4.00 7.20 11.11
C ASP A 31 4.58 6.30 10.00
N GLN A 32 4.05 6.46 8.78
CA GLN A 32 4.54 5.72 7.62
C GLN A 32 5.37 6.61 6.69
N HIS A 33 6.55 6.10 6.36
CA HIS A 33 7.46 6.65 5.38
C HIS A 33 7.44 5.77 4.13
N ILE A 34 6.98 6.32 3.01
CA ILE A 34 6.76 5.55 1.77
C ILE A 34 7.57 6.15 0.64
N VAL A 35 8.45 5.37 0.05
CA VAL A 35 9.22 5.73 -1.15
C VAL A 35 8.67 4.94 -2.34
N LYS A 36 8.52 5.62 -3.49
CA LYS A 36 8.04 5.01 -4.73
C LYS A 36 8.93 5.39 -5.89
N ILE A 37 9.19 4.43 -6.75
CA ILE A 37 9.88 4.62 -8.02
C ILE A 37 9.02 4.09 -9.15
N GLY A 38 9.08 4.76 -10.30
CA GLY A 38 8.30 4.39 -11.47
C GLY A 38 9.00 4.70 -12.77
N VAL A 39 8.59 3.98 -13.80
CA VAL A 39 9.01 4.20 -15.18
C VAL A 39 7.78 4.24 -16.07
N GLU A 40 7.76 5.21 -16.98
CA GLU A 40 6.82 5.27 -18.08
C GLU A 40 7.56 5.15 -19.42
N TRP A 41 7.10 4.22 -20.24
CA TRP A 41 7.63 3.98 -21.57
C TRP A 41 6.53 4.04 -22.63
N ARG A 42 6.55 5.12 -23.41
CA ARG A 42 5.78 5.24 -24.65
C ARG A 42 6.43 4.37 -25.73
N ALA A 43 5.97 3.14 -25.86
CA ALA A 43 6.51 2.14 -26.79
C ALA A 43 6.16 2.47 -28.25
N THR A 44 4.98 3.05 -28.49
CA THR A 44 4.55 3.58 -29.78
C THR A 44 3.72 4.85 -29.58
N ASP A 45 3.28 5.50 -30.65
CA ASP A 45 2.38 6.65 -30.54
C ASP A 45 1.03 6.35 -29.88
N ARG A 46 0.66 5.07 -29.82
CA ARG A 46 -0.63 4.60 -29.32
C ARG A 46 -0.52 3.75 -28.07
N LEU A 47 0.68 3.27 -27.72
CA LEU A 47 0.90 2.32 -26.63
C LEU A 47 1.90 2.87 -25.60
N THR A 48 1.46 2.94 -24.34
CA THR A 48 2.30 3.35 -23.21
C THR A 48 2.27 2.29 -22.11
N TRP A 49 3.45 1.88 -21.65
CA TRP A 49 3.64 1.01 -20.50
C TRP A 49 4.07 1.80 -19.29
N ARG A 50 3.64 1.35 -18.10
CA ARG A 50 4.05 1.89 -16.80
C ARG A 50 4.41 0.76 -15.87
N GLY A 51 5.50 0.90 -15.14
CA GLY A 51 5.89 -0.03 -14.09
C GLY A 51 6.38 0.75 -12.87
N GLY A 52 6.20 0.20 -11.67
CA GLY A 52 6.68 0.86 -10.47
C GLY A 52 6.72 -0.05 -9.25
N LEU A 53 7.49 0.40 -8.26
CA LEU A 53 7.61 -0.20 -6.95
C LEU A 53 7.33 0.87 -5.89
N SER A 54 6.67 0.47 -4.81
CA SER A 54 6.44 1.28 -3.62
C SER A 54 6.85 0.44 -2.42
N HIS A 55 7.64 1.02 -1.51
CA HIS A 55 8.00 0.40 -0.24
C HIS A 55 7.82 1.43 0.86
N GLY A 56 7.15 1.04 1.94
CA GLY A 56 7.06 1.82 3.16
C GLY A 56 6.80 0.94 4.35
N ASN A 57 7.22 1.38 5.53
CA ASN A 57 7.05 0.62 6.76
C ASN A 57 5.56 0.37 7.07
N SER A 58 5.27 -0.74 7.75
CA SER A 58 3.99 -0.91 8.41
C SER A 58 3.80 0.15 9.52
N PRO A 59 2.58 0.69 9.73
CA PRO A 59 2.30 1.51 10.89
C PRO A 59 2.13 0.64 12.15
N ILE A 60 1.91 -0.67 12.01
CA ILE A 60 1.67 -1.62 13.10
C ILE A 60 2.98 -2.36 13.37
N ASP A 61 3.39 -2.43 14.63
CA ASP A 61 4.50 -3.27 15.09
C ASP A 61 4.00 -4.48 15.91
N GLU A 62 4.95 -5.29 16.38
CA GLU A 62 4.69 -6.52 17.14
C GLU A 62 3.94 -6.28 18.46
N SER A 63 3.91 -5.05 18.99
CA SER A 63 3.21 -4.72 20.23
C SER A 63 1.71 -4.54 20.05
N ALA A 64 1.27 -4.21 18.82
CA ALA A 64 -0.11 -3.81 18.53
C ALA A 64 -0.85 -4.79 17.59
N VAL A 65 -0.28 -5.95 17.28
CA VAL A 65 -0.86 -6.93 16.34
C VAL A 65 -2.27 -7.37 16.76
N PHE A 66 -2.47 -7.70 18.03
CA PHE A 66 -3.76 -8.17 18.53
C PHE A 66 -4.87 -7.11 18.43
N ALA A 67 -4.53 -5.84 18.69
CA ALA A 67 -5.48 -4.71 18.55
C ALA A 67 -5.89 -4.47 17.09
N ASN A 68 -5.04 -4.86 16.13
CA ASN A 68 -5.22 -4.62 14.70
C ASN A 68 -5.76 -5.81 13.91
N GLY A 69 -6.18 -6.89 14.58
CA GLY A 69 -6.64 -8.12 13.93
C GLY A 69 -7.75 -7.94 12.88
N LEU A 70 -8.61 -6.92 13.02
CA LEU A 70 -9.69 -6.60 12.08
C LEU A 70 -9.28 -5.66 10.94
N PHE A 71 -8.20 -4.90 11.11
CA PHE A 71 -7.74 -3.89 10.15
C PHE A 71 -6.24 -4.02 9.90
N PRO A 72 -5.79 -5.14 9.31
CA PRO A 72 -4.37 -5.35 9.04
C PRO A 72 -3.88 -4.37 7.97
N ALA A 73 -2.92 -3.52 8.33
CA ALA A 73 -2.24 -2.58 7.44
C ALA A 73 -0.73 -2.90 7.34
N ILE A 74 -0.41 -4.19 7.19
CA ILE A 74 0.96 -4.71 7.38
C ILE A 74 1.78 -4.86 6.10
N MET A 75 1.16 -4.70 4.92
CA MET A 75 1.87 -4.87 3.65
C MET A 75 2.77 -3.67 3.37
N GLU A 76 4.06 -3.92 3.18
CA GLU A 76 5.06 -2.85 3.00
C GLU A 76 5.37 -2.60 1.52
N THR A 77 5.58 -3.68 0.78
CA THR A 77 6.07 -3.62 -0.60
C THR A 77 4.96 -3.88 -1.61
N HIS A 78 4.85 -3.00 -2.59
CA HIS A 78 3.88 -3.10 -3.68
C HIS A 78 4.58 -2.97 -5.03
N ALA A 79 4.22 -3.82 -5.98
CA ALA A 79 4.61 -3.72 -7.38
C ALA A 79 3.40 -3.41 -8.25
N ALA A 80 3.57 -2.52 -9.22
CA ALA A 80 2.51 -2.15 -10.16
C ALA A 80 2.99 -2.25 -11.61
N LEU A 81 2.11 -2.74 -12.48
CA LEU A 81 2.28 -2.77 -13.93
C LEU A 81 1.01 -2.26 -14.60
N GLY A 82 1.15 -1.32 -15.52
CA GLY A 82 0.03 -0.71 -16.22
C GLY A 82 0.30 -0.51 -17.71
N VAL A 83 -0.78 -0.43 -18.46
CA VAL A 83 -0.76 -0.20 -19.90
C VAL A 83 -1.85 0.79 -20.28
N SER A 84 -1.58 1.59 -21.29
CA SER A 84 -2.56 2.47 -21.93
C SER A 84 -2.47 2.33 -23.43
N TYR A 85 -3.62 2.17 -24.08
CA TYR A 85 -3.72 1.98 -25.51
C TYR A 85 -4.77 2.90 -26.12
N GLN A 86 -4.35 3.71 -27.08
CA GLN A 86 -5.23 4.58 -27.85
C GLN A 86 -5.89 3.78 -28.98
N VAL A 87 -7.17 3.45 -28.81
CA VAL A 87 -7.97 2.65 -29.75
C VAL A 87 -8.41 3.48 -30.96
N SER A 88 -8.69 4.76 -30.77
CA SER A 88 -8.99 5.72 -31.85
C SER A 88 -8.60 7.14 -31.44
N ALA A 89 -8.83 8.13 -32.31
CA ALA A 89 -8.58 9.54 -31.96
C ALA A 89 -9.40 10.02 -30.73
N CYS A 90 -10.54 9.37 -30.46
CA CYS A 90 -11.46 9.73 -29.40
C CYS A 90 -11.45 8.75 -28.21
N LEU A 91 -10.84 7.57 -28.33
CA LEU A 91 -10.98 6.49 -27.35
C LEU A 91 -9.62 5.98 -26.87
N ASP A 92 -9.42 6.01 -25.55
CA ASP A 92 -8.26 5.48 -24.84
C ASP A 92 -8.71 4.40 -23.84
N LEU A 93 -7.95 3.30 -23.75
CA LEU A 93 -8.16 2.23 -22.77
C LEU A 93 -6.95 2.13 -21.84
N HIS A 94 -7.22 1.84 -20.57
CA HIS A 94 -6.21 1.72 -19.52
C HIS A 94 -6.45 0.45 -18.71
N ALA A 95 -5.37 -0.24 -18.36
CA ALA A 95 -5.40 -1.34 -17.42
C ALA A 95 -4.20 -1.26 -16.47
N THR A 96 -4.37 -1.66 -15.23
CA THR A 96 -3.29 -1.72 -14.23
C THR A 96 -3.51 -2.91 -13.31
N VAL A 97 -2.43 -3.60 -12.98
CA VAL A 97 -2.38 -4.58 -11.90
C VAL A 97 -1.40 -4.11 -10.85
N THR A 98 -1.79 -4.19 -9.58
CA THR A 98 -0.92 -3.94 -8.44
C THR A 98 -0.93 -5.17 -7.54
N HIS A 99 0.24 -5.56 -7.06
CA HIS A 99 0.41 -6.66 -6.11
C HIS A 99 1.16 -6.16 -4.89
N ALA A 100 0.55 -6.30 -3.73
CA ALA A 100 1.14 -6.13 -2.42
C ALA A 100 1.66 -7.50 -1.96
N PHE A 101 2.96 -7.58 -1.68
CA PHE A 101 3.60 -8.82 -1.31
C PHE A 101 3.19 -9.28 0.10
N HIS A 102 3.35 -10.57 0.33
CA HIS A 102 2.93 -11.20 1.59
C HIS A 102 3.79 -10.70 2.76
N GLU A 103 3.12 -10.18 3.79
CA GLU A 103 3.72 -9.84 5.08
C GLU A 103 3.01 -10.58 6.22
N SER A 104 3.73 -10.80 7.32
CA SER A 104 3.21 -11.46 8.53
C SER A 104 3.85 -10.85 9.76
N LEU A 105 3.03 -10.51 10.75
CA LEU A 105 3.48 -10.03 12.06
C LEU A 105 2.87 -10.89 13.16
N THR A 106 3.61 -11.06 14.27
CA THR A 106 3.17 -11.83 15.43
C THR A 106 3.29 -10.98 16.67
N ASP A 107 2.25 -10.99 17.50
CA ASP A 107 2.16 -10.21 18.71
C ASP A 107 3.17 -10.70 19.77
N ASP A 108 3.97 -9.78 20.32
CA ASP A 108 4.98 -10.10 21.33
C ASP A 108 4.42 -10.21 22.76
N GLY A 109 3.16 -9.80 22.95
CA GLY A 109 2.48 -9.78 24.23
C GLY A 109 2.98 -8.71 25.20
N SER A 110 3.61 -7.63 24.71
CA SER A 110 4.03 -6.48 25.51
C SER A 110 2.83 -5.62 25.95
N GLN A 111 1.75 -5.63 25.16
CA GLN A 111 0.52 -4.87 25.42
C GLN A 111 -0.63 -5.75 25.92
N LEU A 112 -1.71 -5.11 26.38
CA LEU A 112 -2.99 -5.74 26.77
C LEU A 112 -2.82 -6.87 27.79
N GLY A 113 -1.88 -6.69 28.74
CA GLY A 113 -1.55 -7.68 29.76
C GLY A 113 -1.06 -9.03 29.21
N GLY A 114 -0.54 -9.05 27.97
CA GLY A 114 -0.08 -10.26 27.30
C GLY A 114 -1.17 -11.11 26.66
N MET A 115 -2.43 -10.63 26.62
CA MET A 115 -3.56 -11.34 26.01
C MET A 115 -3.30 -11.67 24.53
N GLY A 116 -2.60 -10.78 23.81
CA GLY A 116 -2.32 -10.91 22.38
C GLY A 116 -1.23 -11.91 22.01
N ARG A 117 -0.37 -12.31 22.97
CA ARG A 117 0.89 -13.02 22.71
C ARG A 117 0.71 -14.21 21.76
N GLY A 118 1.46 -14.20 20.66
CA GLY A 118 1.46 -15.28 19.67
C GLY A 118 0.31 -15.22 18.65
N THR A 119 -0.58 -14.23 18.74
CA THR A 119 -1.54 -13.92 17.67
C THR A 119 -0.76 -13.43 16.45
N SER A 120 -1.10 -13.92 15.26
CA SER A 120 -0.47 -13.46 14.03
C SER A 120 -1.49 -12.98 13.03
N ILE A 121 -1.14 -11.89 12.35
CA ILE A 121 -1.85 -11.36 11.18
C ILE A 121 -0.93 -11.50 9.97
N SER A 122 -1.49 -11.95 8.85
CA SER A 122 -0.78 -12.06 7.58
C SER A 122 -1.67 -11.59 6.43
N MET A 123 -1.07 -10.93 5.44
CA MET A 123 -1.82 -10.38 4.31
C MET A 123 -0.95 -10.28 3.06
N HIS A 124 -1.58 -10.54 1.92
CA HIS A 124 -1.12 -10.15 0.59
C HIS A 124 -2.36 -9.66 -0.17
N GLN A 125 -2.18 -8.81 -1.18
CA GLN A 125 -3.30 -8.26 -1.92
C GLN A 125 -2.95 -8.09 -3.39
N SER A 126 -3.91 -8.36 -4.26
CA SER A 126 -3.80 -7.98 -5.68
C SER A 126 -5.00 -7.12 -6.07
N THR A 127 -4.76 -6.13 -6.90
CA THR A 127 -5.80 -5.22 -7.37
C THR A 127 -5.66 -5.04 -8.87
N VAL A 128 -6.78 -5.11 -9.59
CA VAL A 128 -6.86 -4.88 -11.02
C VAL A 128 -7.78 -3.71 -11.28
N ASN A 129 -7.31 -2.75 -12.08
CA ASN A 129 -8.04 -1.55 -12.44
C ASN A 129 -8.17 -1.49 -13.96
N LEU A 130 -9.36 -1.17 -14.45
CA LEU A 130 -9.66 -0.91 -15.86
C LEU A 130 -10.23 0.49 -15.98
N GLY A 131 -9.87 1.21 -17.05
CA GLY A 131 -10.32 2.57 -17.29
C GLY A 131 -10.54 2.85 -18.77
N LEU A 132 -11.46 3.77 -19.06
CA LEU A 132 -11.79 4.25 -20.40
C LEU A 132 -11.75 5.77 -20.41
N GLY A 133 -11.02 6.34 -21.37
CA GLY A 133 -10.98 7.77 -21.64
C GLY A 133 -11.68 8.09 -22.97
N TRP A 134 -12.54 9.11 -22.97
CA TRP A 134 -13.17 9.63 -24.19
C TRP A 134 -12.79 11.10 -24.41
N ARG A 135 -12.37 11.45 -25.62
CA ARG A 135 -11.96 12.81 -26.02
C ARG A 135 -12.98 13.40 -27.00
N PHE A 136 -13.39 14.65 -26.76
CA PHE A 136 -14.34 15.43 -27.56
C PHE A 136 -13.61 16.36 -28.53
#